data_AF-A0A7C0X2R1-F1
#
_entry.id   AF-A0A7C0X2R1-F1
#
_cell.length_a   1.000
_cell.length_b   1.000
_cell.length_c   1.000
_cell.angle_alpha   90.00
_cell.angle_beta   90.00
_cell.angle_gamma   90.00
#
_symmetry.space_group_name_H-M   'P 1'
#
loop_
_entity.id
_entity.type
_entity.pdbx_description
1 polymer ?
#
loop_
_entity_poly.entity_id
_entity_poly.type
_entity_poly.pdbx_seq_one_letter_code
_entity_poly.pdbx_strand_id
1 'polypeptide(L)'
;FLFYEKYSKDDDFETYRQEVLSIAEKILRSEAKRVLIIGVEDIHWADVISLNSFEHLIKFLVDTPIMFIFMSRPTFEVPTVSRWKNSIMNSVISEKIDLLPLTDEDSAKFISKLLEIERLPLSVKNKILKKGGGNPLFIEELLKTLMEKGYIYLEDGKYLAKPDIMQFEVPDTIGDIVLSRVDNLNSKNKRVIQTASIIGDVFWDRPLDFLLSMDTSDALEFLIVRDFISERAQSSFENANEYSFKHVLLQESIYESILNKVRKKSHREFARWLLRNYPDKERQFASLLAYHFEKGEEFEEAVKYYKLSGDLYSEQSAPQKAIESYNKALFYIKKLDICKDIQWEVYDRLGVQFRYIGMMRDALEAFRNAISYADDACNIARVKYDNACALQEMSRYDEAIELLHEALVYGEGDIRLKMDVYQELLWVYYLKGDIERSQQNVEQLKELIERYGDVLSGDEVERRWAGLYDRSGILKGHRGDIAGAIEELKKSLEIYKKQNNINKVAVIYNNIATYYGYQGRLSDELSMLKRSLEIDEKIGRRLGIAVTYYNIGLCYRFLNDLEKA
;
A
#
# COMPACT_ATOMS: atom_id res chain seq x y z
N PHE A 1 4.81 2.41 -10.16
CA PHE A 1 3.64 2.18 -9.28
C PHE A 1 2.69 1.08 -9.81
N LEU A 2 3.12 0.16 -10.68
CA LEU A 2 2.23 -0.77 -11.42
C LEU A 2 2.61 -2.26 -11.37
N PHE A 3 3.35 -2.71 -10.37
CA PHE A 3 3.73 -4.14 -10.26
C PHE A 3 2.79 -5.01 -9.40
N TYR A 4 1.66 -4.47 -8.93
CA TYR A 4 0.74 -5.19 -8.03
C TYR A 4 -0.42 -5.92 -8.72
N GLU A 5 -0.51 -5.88 -10.05
CA GLU A 5 -1.75 -6.22 -10.78
C GLU A 5 -1.94 -7.71 -11.14
N LYS A 6 -1.15 -8.65 -10.60
CA LYS A 6 -1.18 -10.04 -11.12
C LYS A 6 -1.33 -11.20 -10.15
N TYR A 7 -1.68 -10.99 -8.88
CA TYR A 7 -1.91 -12.10 -7.95
C TYR A 7 -3.30 -12.03 -7.30
N SER A 8 -3.91 -13.21 -7.20
CA SER A 8 -5.33 -13.44 -6.96
C SER A 8 -5.79 -13.08 -5.54
N LYS A 9 -7.09 -12.82 -5.46
CA LYS A 9 -7.94 -12.37 -4.34
C LYS A 9 -7.82 -13.04 -2.95
N ASP A 10 -6.87 -13.94 -2.69
CA ASP A 10 -6.84 -14.72 -1.44
C ASP A 10 -5.43 -14.97 -0.84
N ASP A 11 -4.36 -14.43 -1.41
CA ASP A 11 -3.02 -14.57 -0.82
C ASP A 11 -2.77 -13.47 0.22
N ASP A 12 -2.55 -13.86 1.48
CA ASP A 12 -2.15 -12.94 2.56
C ASP A 12 -0.89 -12.19 2.09
N PHE A 13 -0.93 -10.87 2.19
CA PHE A 13 0.12 -10.02 1.65
C PHE A 13 1.50 -10.38 2.22
N GLU A 14 1.56 -10.83 3.47
CA GLU A 14 2.81 -11.18 4.14
C GLU A 14 3.46 -12.45 3.57
N THR A 15 2.66 -13.26 2.90
CA THR A 15 3.01 -14.50 2.21
C THR A 15 3.60 -14.26 0.89
N TYR A 16 2.84 -13.52 0.08
CA TYR A 16 3.25 -13.20 -1.25
C TYR A 16 4.58 -12.47 -1.11
N ARG A 17 4.70 -11.62 -0.09
CA ARG A 17 5.97 -11.04 0.33
C ARG A 17 7.02 -12.09 0.72
N GLN A 18 6.74 -13.08 1.57
CA GLN A 18 7.74 -14.12 1.91
C GLN A 18 8.16 -14.99 0.72
N GLU A 19 7.22 -15.41 -0.13
CA GLU A 19 7.50 -16.15 -1.36
C GLU A 19 8.32 -15.30 -2.33
N VAL A 20 7.91 -14.05 -2.55
CA VAL A 20 8.66 -13.08 -3.36
C VAL A 20 10.05 -12.87 -2.78
N LEU A 21 10.21 -12.75 -1.46
CA LEU A 21 11.51 -12.61 -0.83
C LEU A 21 12.36 -13.87 -0.98
N SER A 22 11.78 -15.06 -0.85
CA SER A 22 12.49 -16.33 -1.06
C SER A 22 12.91 -16.52 -2.52
N ILE A 23 12.04 -16.16 -3.46
CA ILE A 23 12.35 -16.17 -4.89
C ILE A 23 13.44 -15.16 -5.19
N ALA A 24 13.31 -13.93 -4.70
CA ALA A 24 14.31 -12.88 -4.86
C ALA A 24 15.66 -13.32 -4.27
N GLU A 25 15.67 -13.92 -3.09
CA GLU A 25 16.89 -14.47 -2.48
C GLU A 25 17.54 -15.52 -3.39
N LYS A 26 16.77 -16.52 -3.86
CA LYS A 26 17.29 -17.58 -4.75
C LYS A 26 17.84 -17.01 -6.05
N ILE A 27 17.13 -16.07 -6.67
CA ILE A 27 17.57 -15.39 -7.90
C ILE A 27 18.87 -14.65 -7.61
N LEU A 28 18.89 -13.79 -6.58
CA LEU A 28 20.05 -13.00 -6.23
C LEU A 28 21.27 -13.86 -5.90
N ARG A 29 21.10 -14.96 -5.14
CA ARG A 29 22.16 -15.95 -4.90
C ARG A 29 22.65 -16.60 -6.19
N SER A 30 21.75 -16.94 -7.11
CA SER A 30 22.12 -17.57 -8.38
C SER A 30 22.86 -16.64 -9.34
N GLU A 31 22.56 -15.34 -9.29
CA GLU A 31 23.17 -14.28 -10.08
C GLU A 31 24.48 -13.76 -9.45
N ALA A 32 24.62 -13.88 -8.13
CA ALA A 32 25.83 -13.52 -7.38
C ALA A 32 27.03 -14.48 -7.61
N LYS A 33 27.14 -15.07 -8.81
CA LYS A 33 28.35 -15.77 -9.30
C LYS A 33 29.51 -14.79 -9.53
N ARG A 34 29.21 -13.49 -9.63
CA ARG A 34 30.13 -12.34 -9.67
C ARG A 34 29.58 -11.25 -8.74
N VAL A 35 30.36 -10.19 -8.50
CA VAL A 35 29.92 -9.04 -7.71
C VAL A 35 28.69 -8.41 -8.35
N LEU A 36 27.56 -8.43 -7.64
CA LEU A 36 26.30 -7.82 -8.05
C LEU A 36 26.07 -6.53 -7.25
N ILE A 37 25.78 -5.43 -7.93
CA ILE A 37 25.48 -4.14 -7.30
C ILE A 37 24.00 -3.83 -7.50
N ILE A 38 23.28 -3.59 -6.41
CA ILE A 38 21.85 -3.27 -6.42
C ILE A 38 21.69 -1.84 -5.91
N GLY A 39 21.32 -0.93 -6.81
CA GLY A 39 20.99 0.46 -6.47
C GLY A 39 19.51 0.62 -6.17
N VAL A 40 19.17 1.27 -5.07
CA VAL A 40 17.80 1.61 -4.68
C VAL A 40 17.70 3.12 -4.46
N GLU A 41 16.94 3.76 -5.34
CA GLU A 41 16.70 5.21 -5.31
C GLU A 41 15.54 5.59 -4.38
N ASP A 42 15.62 6.80 -3.84
CA ASP A 42 14.53 7.45 -3.08
C ASP A 42 13.94 6.63 -1.92
N ILE A 43 14.79 5.89 -1.19
CA ILE A 43 14.33 5.01 -0.08
C ILE A 43 13.60 5.74 1.06
N HIS A 44 13.71 7.06 1.12
CA HIS A 44 12.98 7.89 2.09
C HIS A 44 11.45 7.89 1.86
N TRP A 45 10.98 7.48 0.68
CA TRP A 45 9.56 7.26 0.39
C TRP A 45 9.10 5.82 0.59
N ALA A 46 10.02 4.90 0.92
CA ALA A 46 9.68 3.50 1.09
C ALA A 46 8.78 3.29 2.31
N ASP A 47 7.70 2.51 2.12
CA ASP A 47 6.86 2.09 3.23
C ASP A 47 7.61 1.10 4.16
N VAL A 48 7.07 0.92 5.37
CA VAL A 48 7.64 0.05 6.40
C VAL A 48 7.88 -1.37 5.87
N ILE A 49 6.98 -1.86 5.02
CA ILE A 49 7.03 -3.22 4.48
C ILE A 49 8.21 -3.38 3.53
N SER A 50 8.39 -2.42 2.62
CA SER A 50 9.47 -2.38 1.64
C SER A 50 10.82 -2.32 2.34
N LEU A 51 10.94 -1.45 3.35
CA LEU A 51 12.14 -1.37 4.20
C LEU A 51 12.43 -2.71 4.89
N ASN A 52 11.45 -3.31 5.56
CA ASN A 52 11.61 -4.61 6.22
C ASN A 52 11.98 -5.72 5.23
N SER A 53 11.54 -5.63 3.97
CA SER A 53 11.89 -6.57 2.90
C SER A 53 13.35 -6.45 2.48
N PHE A 54 13.87 -5.23 2.31
CA PHE A 54 15.30 -5.00 2.09
C PHE A 54 16.15 -5.47 3.26
N GLU A 55 15.71 -5.19 4.49
CA GLU A 55 16.42 -5.65 5.69
C GLU A 55 16.52 -7.18 5.73
N HIS A 56 15.44 -7.87 5.38
CA HIS A 56 15.43 -9.32 5.27
C HIS A 56 16.45 -9.80 4.21
N LEU A 57 16.37 -9.30 2.98
CA LEU A 57 17.30 -9.70 1.91
C LEU A 57 18.76 -9.45 2.29
N ILE A 58 19.09 -8.30 2.88
CA ILE A 58 20.46 -7.96 3.29
C ILE A 58 20.99 -8.97 4.33
N LYS A 59 20.18 -9.29 5.34
CA LYS A 59 20.57 -10.24 6.40
C LYS A 59 20.77 -11.64 5.84
N PHE A 60 19.91 -12.06 4.91
CA PHE A 60 19.98 -13.38 4.30
C PHE A 60 21.06 -13.51 3.24
N LEU A 61 21.50 -12.43 2.61
CA LEU A 61 22.50 -12.44 1.52
C LEU A 61 23.91 -12.03 1.97
N VAL A 62 24.15 -11.94 3.28
CA VAL A 62 25.42 -11.43 3.86
C VAL A 62 26.66 -12.23 3.43
N ASP A 63 26.48 -13.50 3.05
CA ASP A 63 27.53 -14.43 2.61
C ASP A 63 27.77 -14.42 1.09
N THR A 64 27.09 -13.54 0.36
CA THR A 64 27.16 -13.45 -1.10
C THR A 64 27.90 -12.19 -1.56
N PRO A 65 28.48 -12.17 -2.78
CA PRO A 65 29.14 -10.98 -3.32
C PRO A 65 28.12 -9.95 -3.85
N ILE A 66 27.19 -9.51 -3.00
CA ILE A 66 26.17 -8.51 -3.34
C ILE A 66 26.42 -7.24 -2.55
N MET A 67 26.42 -6.09 -3.22
CA MET A 67 26.48 -4.77 -2.60
C MET A 67 25.18 -4.01 -2.84
N PHE A 68 24.51 -3.61 -1.76
CA PHE A 68 23.35 -2.73 -1.83
C PHE A 68 23.77 -1.26 -1.67
N ILE A 69 23.30 -0.40 -2.57
CA ILE A 69 23.48 1.05 -2.51
C ILE A 69 22.11 1.68 -2.33
N PHE A 70 21.90 2.35 -1.19
CA PHE A 70 20.65 3.04 -0.88
C PHE A 70 20.85 4.55 -0.98
N MET A 71 20.02 5.21 -1.81
CA MET A 71 20.05 6.65 -2.00
C MET A 71 18.86 7.29 -1.28
N SER A 72 19.14 8.28 -0.43
CA SER A 72 18.14 8.96 0.40
C SER A 72 18.41 10.46 0.50
N ARG A 73 17.36 11.26 0.72
CA ARG A 73 17.49 12.70 0.99
C ARG A 73 17.90 12.93 2.45
N PRO A 74 18.83 13.85 2.77
CA PRO A 74 19.33 14.08 4.13
C PRO A 74 18.26 14.54 5.13
N THR A 75 17.22 15.25 4.65
CA THR A 75 16.21 15.93 5.46
C THR A 75 15.07 15.05 5.94
N PHE A 76 15.09 13.75 5.65
CA PHE A 76 14.08 12.80 6.08
C PHE A 76 14.62 11.90 7.20
N GLU A 77 14.74 12.44 8.42
CA GLU A 77 14.75 11.62 9.64
C GLU A 77 13.34 11.11 9.93
N VAL A 78 12.76 10.36 9.01
CA VAL A 78 11.54 9.60 9.31
C VAL A 78 11.94 8.56 10.34
N PRO A 79 11.32 8.51 11.54
CA PRO A 79 11.73 7.61 12.62
C PRO A 79 11.80 6.14 12.18
N THR A 80 11.00 5.75 11.18
CA THR A 80 11.01 4.44 10.54
C THR A 80 12.30 4.17 9.77
N VAL A 81 12.69 5.08 8.85
CA VAL A 81 13.90 4.93 8.03
C VAL A 81 15.14 5.01 8.92
N SER A 82 15.15 5.88 9.93
CA SER A 82 16.24 5.96 10.91
C SER A 82 16.39 4.67 11.71
N ARG A 83 15.28 4.07 12.16
CA ARG A 83 15.29 2.76 12.85
C ARG A 83 15.79 1.64 11.95
N TRP A 84 15.29 1.58 10.72
CA TRP A 84 15.70 0.59 9.72
C TRP A 84 17.20 0.70 9.41
N LYS A 85 17.68 1.93 9.17
CA LYS A 85 19.10 2.21 8.94
C LYS A 85 19.96 1.72 10.11
N ASN A 86 19.57 2.04 11.35
CA ASN A 86 20.28 1.58 12.54
C ASN A 86 20.27 0.05 12.66
N SER A 87 19.16 -0.61 12.30
CA SER A 87 19.06 -2.08 12.29
C SER A 87 20.07 -2.72 11.32
N ILE A 88 20.17 -2.18 10.10
CA ILE A 88 21.09 -2.68 9.07
C ILE A 88 22.54 -2.37 9.44
N MET A 89 22.84 -1.15 9.88
CA MET A 89 24.20 -0.75 10.25
C MET A 89 24.80 -1.61 11.36
N ASN A 90 23.94 -2.17 12.23
CA ASN A 90 24.37 -3.10 13.27
C ASN A 90 24.47 -4.57 12.80
N SER A 91 23.90 -4.90 11.64
CA SER A 91 23.78 -6.28 11.14
C SER A 91 24.79 -6.64 10.05
N VAL A 92 25.26 -5.66 9.28
CA VAL A 92 26.19 -5.87 8.14
C VAL A 92 27.23 -4.74 8.05
N ILE A 93 28.34 -5.02 7.36
CA ILE A 93 29.31 -3.97 6.99
C ILE A 93 28.58 -2.96 6.10
N SER A 94 28.55 -1.71 6.54
CA SER A 94 27.89 -0.62 5.83
C SER A 94 28.72 0.65 5.94
N GLU A 95 28.73 1.44 4.87
CA GLU A 95 29.39 2.72 4.82
C GLU A 95 28.37 3.79 4.41
N LYS A 96 28.38 4.91 5.14
CA LYS A 96 27.56 6.07 4.80
C LYS A 96 28.42 7.05 4.01
N ILE A 97 28.04 7.29 2.76
CA ILE A 97 28.65 8.31 1.92
C ILE A 97 27.72 9.53 1.90
N ASP A 98 28.12 10.58 2.60
CA ASP A 98 27.43 11.87 2.51
C ASP A 98 27.88 12.60 1.23
N LEU A 99 26.96 12.76 0.29
CA LEU A 99 27.21 13.54 -0.92
C LEU A 99 27.18 15.03 -0.57
N LEU A 100 28.37 15.60 -0.44
CA LEU A 100 28.56 17.04 -0.26
C LEU A 100 28.48 17.75 -1.61
N PRO A 101 28.13 19.05 -1.63
CA PRO A 101 28.26 19.84 -2.83
C PRO A 101 29.69 19.79 -3.37
N LEU A 102 29.84 19.81 -4.70
CA LEU A 102 31.14 19.88 -5.36
C LEU A 102 31.92 21.10 -4.87
N THR A 103 33.21 20.93 -4.67
CA THR A 103 34.11 22.06 -4.40
C THR A 103 34.12 23.02 -5.60
N ASP A 104 34.57 24.26 -5.40
CA ASP A 104 34.74 25.20 -6.52
C ASP A 104 35.70 24.64 -7.60
N GLU A 105 36.72 23.88 -7.18
CA GLU A 105 37.68 23.24 -8.08
C GLU A 105 37.03 22.10 -8.88
N ASP A 106 36.27 21.23 -8.21
CA ASP A 106 35.59 20.11 -8.89
C ASP A 106 34.43 20.58 -9.75
N SER A 107 33.69 21.60 -9.31
CA SER A 107 32.68 22.30 -10.12
C SER A 107 33.31 22.92 -11.37
N ALA A 108 34.49 23.53 -11.24
CA ALA A 108 35.23 24.09 -12.37
C ALA A 108 35.70 23.00 -13.35
N LYS A 109 36.16 21.85 -12.85
CA LYS A 109 36.49 20.67 -13.66
C LYS A 109 35.25 20.09 -14.34
N PHE A 110 34.13 20.02 -13.63
CA PHE A 110 32.85 19.52 -14.15
C PHE A 110 32.33 20.38 -15.31
N ILE A 111 32.34 21.70 -15.16
CA ILE A 111 31.99 22.65 -16.24
C ILE A 111 32.89 22.44 -17.46
N SER A 112 34.21 22.29 -17.26
CA SER A 112 35.14 22.09 -18.38
C SER A 112 34.93 20.78 -19.13
N LYS A 113 34.53 19.72 -18.42
CA LYS A 113 34.25 18.40 -19.03
C LYS A 113 32.91 18.37 -19.77
N LEU A 114 31.88 19.03 -19.24
CA LEU A 114 30.55 19.06 -19.85
C LEU A 114 30.55 19.75 -21.21
N LEU A 115 31.40 20.77 -21.38
CA LEU A 115 31.29 21.66 -22.52
C LEU A 115 32.50 21.65 -23.44
N GLU A 116 33.64 21.03 -23.07
CA GLU A 116 34.90 21.12 -23.83
C GLU A 116 35.21 22.54 -24.36
N ILE A 117 34.70 23.59 -23.68
CA ILE A 117 34.80 24.98 -24.13
C ILE A 117 36.23 25.44 -23.93
N GLU A 118 36.85 25.96 -24.99
CA GLU A 118 38.19 26.53 -24.89
C GLU A 118 38.22 27.76 -23.96
N ARG A 119 37.16 28.60 -23.95
CA ARG A 119 37.10 29.83 -23.12
C ARG A 119 35.69 30.26 -22.71
N LEU A 120 35.23 29.83 -21.53
CA LEU A 120 34.15 30.55 -20.82
C LEU A 120 34.78 31.77 -20.11
N PRO A 121 34.26 32.99 -20.23
CA PRO A 121 34.81 34.14 -19.52
C PRO A 121 34.90 33.86 -18.00
N LEU A 122 36.06 34.15 -17.40
CA LEU A 122 36.35 33.90 -15.98
C LEU A 122 35.28 34.47 -15.04
N SER A 123 34.77 35.66 -15.37
CA SER A 123 33.67 36.33 -14.69
C SER A 123 32.37 35.50 -14.68
N VAL A 124 31.99 34.90 -15.81
CA VAL A 124 30.81 34.05 -15.93
C VAL A 124 31.05 32.73 -15.20
N LYS A 125 32.22 32.12 -15.36
CA LYS A 125 32.58 30.91 -14.62
C LYS A 125 32.49 31.13 -13.10
N ASN A 126 33.03 32.23 -12.59
CA ASN A 126 32.97 32.57 -11.17
C ASN A 126 31.53 32.87 -10.70
N LYS A 127 30.69 33.50 -11.52
CA LYS A 127 29.26 33.67 -11.22
C LYS A 127 28.55 32.31 -11.10
N ILE A 128 28.81 31.38 -12.02
CA ILE A 128 28.26 30.02 -12.00
C ILE A 128 28.69 29.28 -10.75
N LEU A 129 29.98 29.27 -10.42
CA LEU A 129 30.51 28.59 -9.24
C LEU A 129 29.87 29.14 -7.95
N LYS A 130 29.84 30.48 -7.81
CA LYS A 130 29.28 31.14 -6.64
C LYS A 130 27.79 30.88 -6.45
N LYS A 131 26.99 30.90 -7.52
CA LYS A 131 25.54 30.70 -7.47
C LYS A 131 25.14 29.22 -7.40
N GLY A 132 25.87 28.37 -8.11
CA GLY A 132 25.60 26.94 -8.15
C GLY A 132 25.91 26.22 -6.85
N GLY A 133 26.77 26.78 -6.00
CA GLY A 133 27.02 26.28 -4.65
C GLY A 133 27.42 24.81 -4.61
N GLY A 134 28.11 24.33 -5.66
CA GLY A 134 28.52 22.94 -5.81
C GLY A 134 27.44 21.96 -6.27
N ASN A 135 26.24 22.40 -6.64
CA ASN A 135 25.18 21.51 -7.11
C ASN A 135 25.40 21.11 -8.60
N PRO A 136 25.69 19.83 -8.91
CA PRO A 136 25.94 19.40 -10.29
C PRO A 136 24.75 19.62 -11.22
N LEU A 137 23.52 19.36 -10.75
CA LEU A 137 22.30 19.52 -11.55
C LEU A 137 22.04 21.00 -11.86
N PHE A 138 22.29 21.90 -10.91
CA PHE A 138 22.22 23.35 -11.17
C PHE A 138 23.19 23.75 -12.28
N ILE A 139 24.45 23.27 -12.21
CA ILE A 139 25.46 23.57 -13.22
C ILE A 139 25.01 23.05 -14.59
N GLU A 140 24.61 21.79 -14.68
CA GLU A 140 24.16 21.17 -15.93
C GLU A 140 22.98 21.93 -16.56
N GLU A 141 21.94 22.21 -15.77
CA GLU A 141 20.73 22.90 -16.25
C GLU A 141 21.02 24.36 -16.65
N LEU A 142 21.93 25.03 -15.95
CA LEU A 142 22.36 26.38 -16.31
C LEU A 142 23.11 26.39 -17.64
N LEU A 143 23.99 25.42 -17.86
CA LEU A 143 24.74 25.30 -19.10
C LEU A 143 23.82 24.97 -20.28
N LYS A 144 22.84 24.06 -20.09
CA LYS A 144 21.76 23.84 -21.05
C LYS A 144 21.01 25.13 -21.36
N THR A 145 20.63 25.90 -20.34
CA THR A 145 19.94 27.19 -20.52
C THR A 145 20.76 28.19 -21.35
N LEU A 146 22.08 28.26 -21.10
CA LEU A 146 22.99 29.13 -21.86
C LEU A 146 23.11 28.70 -23.33
N MET A 147 23.11 27.40 -23.60
CA MET A 147 23.07 26.86 -24.97
C MET A 147 21.73 27.13 -25.66
N GLU A 148 20.62 26.92 -24.95
CA GLU A 148 19.26 27.16 -25.47
C GLU A 148 19.01 28.62 -25.84
N LYS A 149 19.53 29.56 -25.04
CA LYS A 149 19.50 31.01 -25.33
C LYS A 149 20.53 31.44 -26.37
N GLY A 150 21.41 30.53 -26.80
CA GLY A 150 22.43 30.78 -27.81
C GLY A 150 23.58 31.66 -27.33
N TYR A 151 23.79 31.78 -26.02
CA TYR A 151 25.00 32.39 -25.44
C TYR A 151 26.20 31.47 -25.58
N ILE A 152 25.96 30.16 -25.58
CA ILE A 152 26.94 29.12 -25.90
C ILE A 152 26.47 28.42 -27.17
N TYR A 153 27.36 28.20 -28.14
CA TYR A 153 27.04 27.55 -29.40
C TYR A 153 28.20 26.67 -29.85
N LEU A 154 27.90 25.67 -30.69
CA LEU A 154 28.90 24.75 -31.24
C LEU A 154 29.38 25.27 -32.61
N GLU A 155 30.69 25.41 -32.78
CA GLU A 155 31.36 25.79 -34.03
C GLU A 155 32.59 24.89 -34.22
N ASP A 156 32.69 24.22 -35.38
CA ASP A 156 33.77 23.26 -35.68
C ASP A 156 34.01 22.18 -34.61
N GLY A 157 32.93 21.70 -33.99
CA GLY A 157 32.99 20.67 -32.94
C GLY A 157 33.49 21.19 -31.59
N LYS A 158 33.68 22.50 -31.42
CA LYS A 158 34.04 23.14 -30.17
C LYS A 158 32.94 24.10 -29.72
N TYR A 159 32.64 24.12 -28.43
CA TYR A 159 31.70 25.07 -27.89
C TYR A 159 32.38 26.43 -27.66
N LEU A 160 31.72 27.50 -28.08
CA LEU A 160 32.16 28.89 -27.96
C LEU A 160 31.11 29.72 -27.23
N ALA A 161 31.54 30.74 -26.51
CA ALA A 161 30.68 31.68 -25.80
C ALA A 161 30.63 33.04 -26.52
N LYS A 162 29.42 33.58 -26.73
CA LYS A 162 29.24 34.91 -27.30
C LYS A 162 29.69 36.01 -26.33
N PRO A 163 30.12 37.19 -26.81
CA PRO A 163 30.57 38.29 -25.95
C PRO A 163 29.52 38.80 -24.94
N ASP A 164 28.24 38.73 -25.30
CA ASP A 164 27.11 39.20 -24.49
C ASP A 164 26.73 38.26 -23.33
N ILE A 165 27.32 37.06 -23.24
CA ILE A 165 27.15 36.14 -22.10
C ILE A 165 27.49 36.79 -20.74
N MET A 166 28.32 37.84 -20.76
CA MET A 166 28.69 38.63 -19.59
C MET A 166 27.48 39.31 -18.92
N GLN A 167 26.47 39.63 -19.71
CA GLN A 167 25.22 40.28 -19.28
C GLN A 167 24.20 39.28 -18.74
N PHE A 168 24.42 37.97 -18.95
CA PHE A 168 23.52 36.94 -18.43
C PHE A 168 23.56 36.93 -16.89
N GLU A 169 22.38 37.09 -16.30
CA GLU A 169 22.19 36.94 -14.86
C GLU A 169 22.00 35.46 -14.53
N VAL A 170 22.90 34.93 -13.69
CA VAL A 170 22.82 33.56 -13.22
C VAL A 170 21.73 33.47 -12.16
N PRO A 171 20.71 32.59 -12.34
CA PRO A 171 19.63 32.42 -11.36
C PRO A 171 20.13 31.98 -9.98
N ASP A 172 19.30 32.16 -8.95
CA ASP A 172 19.66 31.88 -7.56
C ASP A 172 19.46 30.42 -7.17
N THR A 173 18.43 29.77 -7.72
CA THR A 173 18.07 28.40 -7.39
C THR A 173 17.92 27.53 -8.64
N ILE A 174 17.91 26.21 -8.44
CA ILE A 174 17.64 25.27 -9.52
C ILE A 174 16.22 25.42 -10.07
N GLY A 175 15.27 25.79 -9.21
CA GLY A 175 13.90 26.12 -9.62
C GLY A 175 13.88 27.33 -10.56
N ASP A 176 14.66 28.38 -10.27
CA ASP A 176 14.74 29.55 -11.14
C ASP A 176 15.37 29.23 -12.50
N ILE A 177 16.33 28.28 -12.56
CA ILE A 177 16.86 27.79 -13.84
C ILE A 177 15.77 27.07 -14.61
N VAL A 178 15.06 26.13 -13.97
CA VAL A 178 13.95 25.39 -14.60
C VAL A 178 12.91 26.36 -15.14
N LEU A 179 12.50 27.35 -14.34
CA LEU A 179 11.51 28.35 -14.75
C LEU A 179 12.03 29.24 -15.88
N SER A 180 13.32 29.62 -15.88
CA SER A 180 13.95 30.35 -16.98
C SER A 180 13.94 29.54 -18.29
N ARG A 181 14.12 28.21 -18.24
CA ARG A 181 13.98 27.35 -19.42
C ARG A 181 12.53 27.31 -19.91
N VAL A 182 11.57 27.18 -18.99
CA VAL A 182 10.14 27.20 -19.31
C VAL A 182 9.69 28.55 -19.88
N ASP A 183 10.27 29.66 -19.43
CA ASP A 183 9.98 31.00 -19.94
C ASP A 183 10.45 31.22 -21.38
N ASN A 184 11.43 30.45 -21.85
CA ASN A 184 11.87 30.48 -23.25
C ASN A 184 10.99 29.64 -24.17
N LEU A 185 10.08 28.84 -23.61
CA LEU A 185 9.12 28.08 -24.41
C LEU A 185 8.09 29.01 -25.05
N ASN A 186 7.65 28.67 -26.26
CA ASN A 186 6.49 29.34 -26.84
C ASN A 186 5.23 29.11 -25.97
N SER A 187 4.19 29.90 -26.21
CA SER A 187 2.97 29.86 -25.41
C SER A 187 2.28 28.48 -25.40
N LYS A 188 2.39 27.72 -26.50
CA LYS A 188 1.83 26.36 -26.61
C LYS A 188 2.57 25.39 -25.69
N ASN A 189 3.88 25.27 -25.85
CA ASN A 189 4.74 24.32 -25.13
C ASN A 189 4.76 24.63 -23.62
N LYS A 190 4.77 25.93 -23.26
CA LYS A 190 4.66 26.37 -21.86
C LYS A 190 3.34 25.92 -21.22
N ARG A 191 2.22 26.04 -21.92
CA ARG A 191 0.91 25.56 -21.43
C ARG A 191 0.86 24.05 -21.28
N VAL A 192 1.47 23.30 -22.22
CA VAL A 192 1.54 21.84 -22.17
C VAL A 192 2.31 21.37 -20.93
N ILE A 193 3.54 21.84 -20.73
CA ILE A 193 4.36 21.39 -19.61
C ILE A 193 3.78 21.80 -18.24
N GLN A 194 3.14 22.97 -18.16
CA GLN A 194 2.42 23.40 -16.95
C GLN A 194 1.18 22.55 -16.66
N THR A 195 0.46 22.11 -17.68
CA THR A 195 -0.72 21.25 -17.47
C THR A 195 -0.29 19.83 -17.12
N ALA A 196 0.77 19.33 -17.76
CA ALA A 196 1.38 18.04 -17.43
C ALA A 196 1.82 17.99 -15.96
N SER A 197 2.43 19.07 -15.45
CA SER A 197 2.87 19.11 -14.05
C SER A 197 1.71 19.08 -13.05
N ILE A 198 0.49 19.47 -13.45
CA ILE A 198 -0.71 19.34 -12.62
C ILE A 198 -1.25 17.90 -12.61
N ILE A 199 -1.15 17.20 -13.74
CA ILE A 199 -1.57 15.79 -13.83
C ILE A 199 -0.68 14.94 -12.92
N GLY A 200 0.64 15.11 -13.02
CA GLY A 200 1.60 14.42 -12.15
C GLY A 200 2.98 14.30 -12.77
N ASP A 201 3.89 13.63 -12.04
CA ASP A 201 5.20 13.24 -12.56
C ASP A 201 5.10 12.27 -13.76
N VAL A 202 4.05 11.45 -13.78
CA VAL A 202 3.63 10.62 -14.92
C VAL A 202 2.30 11.16 -15.43
N PHE A 203 2.18 11.32 -16.75
CA PHE A 203 1.00 11.89 -17.39
C PHE A 203 0.78 11.32 -18.80
N TRP A 204 -0.34 11.66 -19.43
CA TRP A 204 -0.75 11.12 -20.74
C TRP A 204 -1.21 12.22 -21.70
N ASP A 205 -1.05 11.96 -23.00
CA ASP A 205 -1.44 12.88 -24.09
C ASP A 205 -2.95 13.17 -24.14
N ARG A 206 -3.82 12.16 -24.05
CA ARG A 206 -5.28 12.34 -24.13
C ARG A 206 -5.88 13.28 -23.09
N PRO A 207 -5.55 13.19 -21.79
CA PRO A 207 -6.01 14.16 -20.82
C PRO A 207 -5.41 15.55 -21.05
N LEU A 208 -4.18 15.66 -21.57
CA LEU A 208 -3.60 16.96 -21.94
C LEU A 208 -4.38 17.63 -23.07
N ASP A 209 -4.68 16.90 -24.15
CA ASP A 209 -5.46 17.39 -25.28
C ASP A 209 -6.82 17.92 -24.83
N PHE A 210 -7.48 17.17 -23.95
CA PHE A 210 -8.75 17.55 -23.36
C PHE A 210 -8.66 18.85 -22.53
N LEU A 211 -7.73 18.89 -21.56
CA LEU A 211 -7.59 20.02 -20.64
C LEU A 211 -7.16 21.31 -21.35
N LEU A 212 -6.38 21.20 -22.42
CA LEU A 212 -5.89 22.33 -23.19
C LEU A 212 -6.78 22.68 -24.39
N SER A 213 -7.70 21.78 -24.75
CA SER A 213 -8.58 21.89 -25.92
C SER A 213 -7.80 22.11 -27.22
N MET A 214 -6.69 21.39 -27.40
CA MET A 214 -5.82 21.45 -28.58
C MET A 214 -5.04 20.14 -28.72
N ASP A 215 -4.55 19.85 -29.93
CA ASP A 215 -3.57 18.76 -30.14
C ASP A 215 -2.20 19.15 -29.54
N THR A 216 -1.68 18.28 -28.68
CA THR A 216 -0.42 18.48 -27.95
C THR A 216 0.77 17.68 -28.51
N SER A 217 0.57 16.90 -29.57
CA SER A 217 1.58 15.96 -30.11
C SER A 217 2.93 16.63 -30.47
N ASP A 218 2.88 17.72 -31.24
CA ASP A 218 4.07 18.51 -31.65
C ASP A 218 4.79 19.15 -30.45
N ALA A 219 4.03 19.60 -29.44
CA ALA A 219 4.57 20.19 -28.23
C ALA A 219 5.25 19.13 -27.36
N LEU A 220 4.68 17.92 -27.26
CA LEU A 220 5.28 16.79 -26.55
C LEU A 220 6.58 16.35 -27.22
N GLU A 221 6.60 16.20 -28.55
CA GLU A 221 7.81 15.88 -29.31
C GLU A 221 8.91 16.93 -29.07
N PHE A 222 8.55 18.22 -29.11
CA PHE A 222 9.48 19.30 -28.81
C PHE A 222 10.01 19.24 -27.37
N LEU A 223 9.15 18.95 -26.39
CA LEU A 223 9.52 18.87 -24.97
C LEU A 223 10.42 17.67 -24.67
N ILE A 224 10.28 16.57 -25.41
CA ILE A 224 11.20 15.42 -25.37
C ILE A 224 12.56 15.83 -25.90
N VAL A 225 12.62 16.46 -27.09
CA VAL A 225 13.88 16.93 -27.68
C VAL A 225 14.59 17.97 -26.81
N ARG A 226 13.83 18.74 -26.03
CA ARG A 226 14.34 19.72 -25.05
C ARG A 226 14.59 19.13 -23.66
N ASP A 227 14.52 17.82 -23.50
CA ASP A 227 14.83 17.11 -22.25
C ASP A 227 13.97 17.51 -21.04
N PHE A 228 12.76 18.04 -21.25
CA PHE A 228 11.83 18.27 -20.14
C PHE A 228 11.17 16.97 -19.67
N ILE A 229 10.85 16.10 -20.63
CA ILE A 229 10.07 14.89 -20.42
C ILE A 229 10.67 13.73 -21.23
N SER A 230 10.23 12.51 -20.92
CA SER A 230 10.54 11.29 -21.67
C SER A 230 9.26 10.50 -21.92
N GLU A 231 9.14 9.91 -23.11
CA GLU A 231 8.08 8.95 -23.42
C GLU A 231 8.38 7.59 -22.79
N ARG A 232 7.34 6.92 -22.27
CA ARG A 232 7.42 5.61 -21.63
C ARG A 232 6.96 4.53 -22.60
N ALA A 233 7.69 3.41 -22.63
CA ALA A 233 7.45 2.32 -23.57
C ALA A 233 6.11 1.59 -23.38
N GLN A 234 5.51 1.71 -22.19
CA GLN A 234 4.21 1.14 -21.87
C GLN A 234 3.34 2.23 -21.25
N SER A 235 2.05 2.22 -21.61
CA SER A 235 1.07 3.14 -21.08
C SER A 235 0.10 2.42 -20.16
N SER A 236 -0.19 3.07 -19.03
CA SER A 236 -1.22 2.64 -18.08
C SER A 236 -2.65 2.81 -18.64
N PHE A 237 -2.82 3.62 -19.69
CA PHE A 237 -4.09 3.89 -20.33
C PHE A 237 -4.14 3.34 -21.75
N GLU A 238 -5.23 2.63 -22.06
CA GLU A 238 -5.53 2.22 -23.42
C GLU A 238 -5.75 3.46 -24.30
N ASN A 239 -5.13 3.46 -25.49
CA ASN A 239 -5.23 4.51 -26.51
C ASN A 239 -4.67 5.89 -26.11
N ALA A 240 -3.78 5.94 -25.12
CA ALA A 240 -3.04 7.15 -24.73
C ALA A 240 -1.55 6.83 -24.59
N ASN A 241 -0.69 7.75 -25.01
CA ASN A 241 0.76 7.64 -24.80
C ASN A 241 1.12 8.19 -23.42
N GLU A 242 2.04 7.51 -22.72
CA GLU A 242 2.46 7.86 -21.37
C GLU A 242 3.83 8.53 -21.38
N TYR A 243 3.96 9.59 -20.58
CA TYR A 243 5.17 10.39 -20.45
C TYR A 243 5.51 10.57 -18.98
N SER A 244 6.77 10.83 -18.69
CA SER A 244 7.24 11.25 -17.38
C SER A 244 8.15 12.45 -17.47
N PHE A 245 8.19 13.26 -16.42
CA PHE A 245 9.21 14.29 -16.27
C PHE A 245 10.59 13.65 -16.13
N LYS A 246 11.63 14.27 -16.71
CA LYS A 246 13.01 13.76 -16.53
C LYS A 246 13.49 13.85 -15.08
N HIS A 247 12.99 14.86 -14.35
CA HIS A 247 13.34 15.11 -12.97
C HIS A 247 12.11 15.56 -12.18
N VAL A 248 11.87 14.96 -11.02
CA VAL A 248 10.76 15.35 -10.12
C VAL A 248 10.83 16.82 -9.73
N LEU A 249 12.04 17.35 -9.45
CA LEU A 249 12.24 18.77 -9.13
C LEU A 249 11.80 19.70 -10.27
N LEU A 250 11.89 19.26 -11.52
CA LEU A 250 11.43 20.03 -12.67
C LEU A 250 9.90 20.10 -12.66
N GLN A 251 9.22 18.97 -12.43
CA GLN A 251 7.77 18.93 -12.27
C GLN A 251 7.31 19.82 -11.09
N GLU A 252 7.94 19.70 -9.92
CA GLU A 252 7.60 20.46 -8.71
C GLU A 252 7.75 21.97 -8.93
N SER A 253 8.89 22.41 -9.48
CA SER A 253 9.16 23.83 -9.74
C SER A 253 8.13 24.42 -10.71
N ILE A 254 7.80 23.68 -11.78
CA ILE A 254 6.79 24.11 -12.75
C ILE A 254 5.41 24.16 -12.09
N TYR A 255 5.02 23.13 -11.34
CA TYR A 255 3.73 23.07 -10.64
C TYR A 255 3.56 24.24 -9.66
N GLU A 256 4.58 24.55 -8.88
CA GLU A 256 4.54 25.64 -7.89
C GLU A 256 4.42 27.03 -8.53
N SER A 257 4.96 27.22 -9.74
CA SER A 257 4.84 28.48 -10.49
C SER A 257 3.42 28.79 -10.97
N ILE A 258 2.52 27.80 -10.97
CA ILE A 258 1.17 27.95 -11.51
C ILE A 258 0.26 28.59 -10.46
N LEU A 259 -0.49 29.61 -10.90
CA LEU A 259 -1.51 30.26 -10.08
C LEU A 259 -2.44 29.23 -9.45
N ASN A 260 -2.65 29.34 -8.14
CA ASN A 260 -3.46 28.39 -7.36
C ASN A 260 -4.86 28.17 -7.96
N LYS A 261 -5.51 29.23 -8.48
CA LYS A 261 -6.81 29.15 -9.14
C LYS A 261 -6.81 28.23 -10.38
N VAL A 262 -5.72 28.25 -11.15
CA VAL A 262 -5.55 27.39 -12.35
C VAL A 262 -5.32 25.95 -11.92
N ARG A 263 -4.43 25.71 -10.94
CA ARG A 263 -4.19 24.36 -10.39
C ARG A 263 -5.48 23.70 -9.93
N LYS A 264 -6.26 24.37 -9.08
CA LYS A 264 -7.55 23.87 -8.58
C LYS A 264 -8.49 23.49 -9.72
N LYS A 265 -8.64 24.37 -10.72
CA LYS A 265 -9.50 24.11 -11.87
C LYS A 265 -9.03 22.87 -12.64
N SER A 266 -7.76 22.80 -12.99
CA SER A 266 -7.20 21.70 -13.79
C SER A 266 -7.26 20.35 -13.06
N HIS A 267 -7.01 20.31 -11.75
CA HIS A 267 -7.17 19.08 -10.96
C HIS A 267 -8.62 18.54 -11.03
N ARG A 268 -9.62 19.41 -10.87
CA ARG A 268 -11.03 19.02 -10.99
C ARG A 268 -11.39 18.50 -12.38
N GLU A 269 -10.97 19.22 -13.42
CA GLU A 269 -11.25 18.83 -14.81
C GLU A 269 -10.57 17.51 -15.17
N PHE A 270 -9.36 17.25 -14.65
CA PHE A 270 -8.68 15.97 -14.84
C PHE A 270 -9.42 14.81 -14.16
N ALA A 271 -9.84 14.99 -12.90
CA ALA A 271 -10.62 13.98 -12.19
C ALA A 271 -11.94 13.64 -12.92
N ARG A 272 -12.66 14.66 -13.40
CA ARG A 272 -13.88 14.47 -14.21
C ARG A 272 -13.60 13.79 -15.55
N TRP A 273 -12.47 14.10 -16.17
CA TRP A 273 -12.06 13.44 -17.41
C TRP A 273 -11.85 11.94 -17.20
N LEU A 274 -11.21 11.53 -16.11
CA LEU A 274 -11.04 10.12 -15.76
C LEU A 274 -12.40 9.41 -15.62
N LEU A 275 -13.32 9.99 -14.85
CA LEU A 275 -14.66 9.43 -14.66
C LEU A 275 -15.46 9.30 -15.95
N ARG A 276 -15.32 10.27 -16.86
CA ARG A 276 -16.05 10.27 -18.14
C ARG A 276 -15.50 9.24 -19.14
N ASN A 277 -14.19 9.08 -19.22
CA ASN A 277 -13.56 8.24 -20.25
C ASN A 277 -13.34 6.80 -19.78
N TYR A 278 -13.30 6.56 -18.47
CA TYR A 278 -13.08 5.24 -17.89
C TYR A 278 -14.07 4.95 -16.74
N PRO A 279 -15.39 5.00 -16.99
CA PRO A 279 -16.40 4.78 -15.95
C PRO A 279 -16.26 3.39 -15.29
N ASP A 280 -15.92 2.37 -16.08
CA ASP A 280 -15.75 0.99 -15.57
C ASP A 280 -14.48 0.81 -14.71
N LYS A 281 -13.56 1.78 -14.73
CA LYS A 281 -12.30 1.75 -13.97
C LYS A 281 -12.32 2.72 -12.78
N GLU A 282 -13.47 3.30 -12.41
CA GLU A 282 -13.60 4.22 -11.27
C GLU A 282 -12.96 3.68 -9.98
N ARG A 283 -13.23 2.42 -9.62
CA ARG A 283 -12.62 1.77 -8.45
C ARG A 283 -11.09 1.74 -8.54
N GLN A 284 -10.53 1.49 -9.73
CA GLN A 284 -9.07 1.46 -9.92
C GLN A 284 -8.44 2.85 -9.72
N PHE A 285 -9.17 3.92 -10.02
CA PHE A 285 -8.70 5.30 -9.87
C PHE A 285 -9.08 5.95 -8.54
N ALA A 286 -9.69 5.24 -7.58
CA ALA A 286 -10.21 5.84 -6.36
C ALA A 286 -9.18 6.71 -5.61
N SER A 287 -7.95 6.23 -5.42
CA SER A 287 -6.89 6.99 -4.75
C SER A 287 -6.45 8.23 -5.55
N LEU A 288 -6.34 8.11 -6.88
CA LEU A 288 -5.99 9.21 -7.78
C LEU A 288 -7.10 10.27 -7.82
N LEU A 289 -8.35 9.85 -7.92
CA LEU A 289 -9.52 10.72 -7.88
C LEU A 289 -9.58 11.48 -6.55
N ALA A 290 -9.37 10.79 -5.42
CA ALA A 290 -9.32 11.43 -4.10
C ALA A 290 -8.27 12.55 -4.06
N TYR A 291 -7.05 12.29 -4.56
CA TYR A 291 -5.98 13.28 -4.63
C TYR A 291 -6.34 14.49 -5.51
N HIS A 292 -6.87 14.27 -6.72
CA HIS A 292 -7.21 15.35 -7.63
C HIS A 292 -8.42 16.16 -7.15
N PHE A 293 -9.44 15.54 -6.56
CA PHE A 293 -10.54 16.27 -5.95
C PHE A 293 -10.10 17.06 -4.70
N GLU A 294 -9.19 16.52 -3.88
CA GLU A 294 -8.57 17.23 -2.75
C GLU A 294 -7.83 18.48 -3.23
N LYS A 295 -6.92 18.34 -4.21
CA LYS A 295 -6.18 19.48 -4.80
C LYS A 295 -7.08 20.45 -5.56
N GLY A 296 -8.21 19.95 -6.05
CA GLY A 296 -9.29 20.70 -6.67
C GLY A 296 -10.19 21.44 -5.68
N GLU A 297 -10.05 21.21 -4.37
CA GLU A 297 -10.94 21.70 -3.31
C GLU A 297 -12.41 21.28 -3.48
N GLU A 298 -12.68 20.15 -4.13
CA GLU A 298 -13.99 19.49 -4.13
C GLU A 298 -14.01 18.41 -3.04
N PHE A 299 -14.03 18.88 -1.79
CA PHE A 299 -13.78 18.04 -0.64
C PHE A 299 -14.83 16.95 -0.41
N GLU A 300 -16.10 17.17 -0.81
CA GLU A 300 -17.13 16.13 -0.73
C GLU A 300 -16.79 14.95 -1.64
N GLU A 301 -16.38 15.20 -2.88
CA GLU A 301 -15.90 14.16 -3.80
C GLU A 301 -14.61 13.52 -3.28
N ALA A 302 -13.67 14.32 -2.77
CA ALA A 302 -12.44 13.80 -2.19
C ALA A 302 -12.72 12.83 -1.03
N VAL A 303 -13.65 13.16 -0.13
CA VAL A 303 -14.07 12.30 0.98
C VAL A 303 -14.65 10.97 0.47
N LYS A 304 -15.55 11.00 -0.52
CA LYS A 304 -16.13 9.79 -1.13
C LYS A 304 -15.03 8.88 -1.68
N TYR A 305 -14.08 9.43 -2.43
CA TYR A 305 -13.00 8.65 -3.03
C TYR A 305 -11.93 8.22 -2.03
N TYR A 306 -11.67 8.98 -0.96
CA TYR A 306 -10.81 8.51 0.14
C TYR A 306 -11.43 7.34 0.88
N LYS A 307 -12.75 7.37 1.14
CA LYS A 307 -13.46 6.23 1.70
C LYS A 307 -13.35 5.01 0.78
N LEU A 308 -13.69 5.17 -0.51
CA LEU A 308 -13.61 4.08 -1.48
C LEU A 308 -12.18 3.52 -1.61
N SER A 309 -11.17 4.39 -1.61
CA SER A 309 -9.77 3.98 -1.62
C SER A 309 -9.42 3.18 -0.37
N GLY A 310 -9.93 3.58 0.80
CA GLY A 310 -9.77 2.84 2.04
C GLY A 310 -10.42 1.46 1.99
N ASP A 311 -11.65 1.38 1.47
CA ASP A 311 -12.40 0.13 1.30
C ASP A 311 -11.62 -0.83 0.37
N LEU A 312 -11.10 -0.32 -0.74
CA LEU A 312 -10.28 -1.09 -1.69
C LEU A 312 -8.95 -1.55 -1.11
N TYR A 313 -8.25 -0.70 -0.37
CA TYR A 313 -7.01 -1.11 0.30
C TYR A 313 -7.27 -2.17 1.39
N SER A 314 -8.43 -2.10 2.07
CA SER A 314 -8.84 -3.17 2.97
C SER A 314 -9.11 -4.48 2.22
N GLU A 315 -9.79 -4.44 1.07
CA GLU A 315 -10.01 -5.63 0.23
C GLU A 315 -8.70 -6.25 -0.27
N GLN A 316 -7.67 -5.43 -0.48
CA GLN A 316 -6.34 -5.86 -0.93
C GLN A 316 -5.39 -6.24 0.21
N SER A 317 -5.88 -6.38 1.44
CA SER A 317 -5.07 -6.68 2.62
C SER A 317 -3.91 -5.69 2.84
N ALA A 318 -4.13 -4.41 2.52
CA ALA A 318 -3.19 -3.30 2.69
C ALA A 318 -3.66 -2.33 3.80
N PRO A 319 -3.73 -2.77 5.07
CA PRO A 319 -4.43 -2.06 6.14
C PRO A 319 -3.82 -0.69 6.45
N GLN A 320 -2.51 -0.49 6.29
CA GLN A 320 -1.89 0.83 6.51
C GLN A 320 -2.39 1.88 5.51
N LYS A 321 -2.47 1.53 4.22
CA LYS A 321 -3.01 2.43 3.19
C LYS A 321 -4.50 2.68 3.38
N ALA A 322 -5.23 1.67 3.85
CA ALA A 322 -6.64 1.82 4.22
C ALA A 322 -6.81 2.83 5.36
N ILE A 323 -6.04 2.68 6.44
CA ILE A 323 -6.02 3.60 7.59
C ILE A 323 -5.67 5.03 7.16
N GLU A 324 -4.64 5.21 6.31
CA GLU A 324 -4.26 6.53 5.78
C GLU A 324 -5.42 7.18 5.01
N SER A 325 -6.10 6.41 4.16
CA SER A 325 -7.21 6.89 3.34
C SER A 325 -8.43 7.26 4.19
N TYR A 326 -8.82 6.42 5.15
CA TYR A 326 -9.91 6.72 6.08
C TYR A 326 -9.61 7.93 6.97
N ASN A 327 -8.37 8.08 7.44
CA ASN A 327 -7.96 9.26 8.22
C ASN A 327 -8.03 10.54 7.38
N LYS A 328 -7.65 10.49 6.09
CA LYS A 328 -7.83 11.61 5.16
C LYS A 328 -9.31 11.97 4.97
N ALA A 329 -10.20 10.99 4.81
CA ALA A 329 -11.64 11.23 4.75
C ALA A 329 -12.15 11.91 6.03
N LEU A 330 -11.84 11.33 7.21
CA LEU A 330 -12.26 11.87 8.51
C LEU A 330 -11.70 13.27 8.80
N PHE A 331 -10.49 13.57 8.34
CA PHE A 331 -9.90 14.90 8.46
C PHE A 331 -10.78 15.95 7.79
N TYR A 332 -11.21 15.70 6.54
CA TYR A 332 -12.04 16.65 5.79
C TYR A 332 -13.48 16.72 6.29
N ILE A 333 -14.08 15.57 6.64
CA ILE A 333 -15.40 15.51 7.30
C ILE A 333 -15.41 16.44 8.53
N LYS A 334 -14.42 16.29 9.43
CA LYS A 334 -14.34 17.10 10.66
C LYS A 334 -14.01 18.57 10.40
N LYS A 335 -13.05 18.83 9.52
CA LYS A 335 -12.54 20.18 9.27
C LYS A 335 -13.58 21.08 8.59
N LEU A 336 -14.39 20.50 7.71
CA LEU A 336 -15.31 21.24 6.85
C LEU A 336 -16.79 21.00 7.18
N ASP A 337 -17.07 20.09 8.11
CA ASP A 337 -18.43 19.77 8.55
C ASP A 337 -19.32 19.15 7.45
N ILE A 338 -18.71 18.41 6.52
CA ILE A 338 -19.33 17.78 5.34
C ILE A 338 -19.50 16.25 5.50
N CYS A 339 -20.38 15.62 4.70
CA CYS A 339 -20.53 14.17 4.60
C CYS A 339 -20.65 13.45 5.97
N LYS A 340 -21.41 14.04 6.91
CA LYS A 340 -21.58 13.51 8.27
C LYS A 340 -22.33 12.19 8.30
N ASP A 341 -23.19 11.96 7.31
CA ASP A 341 -23.98 10.74 7.10
C ASP A 341 -23.11 9.48 6.98
N ILE A 342 -21.91 9.59 6.39
CA ILE A 342 -20.99 8.45 6.24
C ILE A 342 -19.90 8.42 7.33
N GLN A 343 -19.88 9.38 8.25
CA GLN A 343 -18.80 9.53 9.24
C GLN A 343 -18.67 8.30 10.14
N TRP A 344 -19.79 7.75 10.57
CA TRP A 344 -19.81 6.54 11.39
C TRP A 344 -19.25 5.33 10.63
N GLU A 345 -19.56 5.18 9.34
CA GLU A 345 -19.09 4.08 8.50
C GLU A 345 -17.57 4.14 8.33
N VAL A 346 -17.01 5.34 8.12
CA VAL A 346 -15.56 5.51 8.00
C VAL A 346 -14.85 5.16 9.31
N TYR A 347 -15.42 5.51 10.47
CA TYR A 347 -14.86 5.09 11.76
C TYR A 347 -14.98 3.58 12.00
N ASP A 348 -16.09 2.96 11.61
CA ASP A 348 -16.31 1.51 11.72
C ASP A 348 -15.23 0.77 10.92
N ARG A 349 -15.05 1.13 9.64
CA ARG A 349 -14.02 0.59 8.76
C ARG A 349 -12.61 0.81 9.32
N LEU A 350 -12.32 2.00 9.84
CA LEU A 350 -11.04 2.32 10.47
C LEU A 350 -10.78 1.44 11.71
N GLY A 351 -11.80 1.21 12.54
CA GLY A 351 -11.72 0.32 13.70
C GLY A 351 -11.41 -1.12 13.31
N VAL A 352 -12.04 -1.63 12.26
CA VAL A 352 -11.74 -2.96 11.70
C VAL A 352 -10.28 -3.05 11.23
N GLN A 353 -9.74 -2.02 10.57
CA GLN A 353 -8.33 -2.04 10.15
C GLN A 353 -7.37 -2.00 11.34
N PHE A 354 -7.65 -1.19 12.37
CA PHE A 354 -6.84 -1.17 13.59
C PHE A 354 -6.85 -2.51 14.32
N ARG A 355 -8.02 -3.18 14.39
CA ARG A 355 -8.14 -4.55 14.93
C ARG A 355 -7.27 -5.51 14.12
N TYR A 356 -7.35 -5.46 12.79
CA TYR A 356 -6.57 -6.32 11.89
C TYR A 356 -5.05 -6.22 12.11
N ILE A 357 -4.53 -5.02 12.37
CA ILE A 357 -3.09 -4.81 12.64
C ILE A 357 -2.72 -4.91 14.14
N GLY A 358 -3.67 -5.29 15.01
CA GLY A 358 -3.45 -5.47 16.44
C GLY A 358 -3.39 -4.17 17.26
N MET A 359 -3.72 -3.02 16.68
CA MET A 359 -3.82 -1.73 17.38
C MET A 359 -5.16 -1.63 18.13
N MET A 360 -5.34 -2.50 19.12
CA MET A 360 -6.64 -2.70 19.77
C MET A 360 -7.19 -1.45 20.45
N ARG A 361 -6.33 -0.62 21.06
CA ARG A 361 -6.78 0.63 21.70
C ARG A 361 -7.41 1.59 20.69
N ASP A 362 -6.75 1.77 19.55
CA ASP A 362 -7.22 2.65 18.48
C ASP A 362 -8.48 2.08 17.81
N ALA A 363 -8.58 0.75 17.70
CA ALA A 363 -9.80 0.07 17.25
C ALA A 363 -11.00 0.39 18.15
N LEU A 364 -10.88 0.19 19.47
CA LEU A 364 -11.95 0.49 20.43
C LEU A 364 -12.33 1.99 20.43
N GLU A 365 -11.37 2.89 20.22
CA GLU A 365 -11.65 4.32 20.08
C GLU A 365 -12.41 4.63 18.79
N ALA A 366 -12.00 4.05 17.66
CA ALA A 366 -12.69 4.19 16.38
C ALA A 366 -14.14 3.66 16.48
N PHE A 367 -14.38 2.49 17.07
CA PHE A 367 -15.73 1.96 17.24
C PHE A 367 -16.60 2.83 18.16
N ARG A 368 -16.06 3.39 19.24
CA ARG A 368 -16.80 4.34 20.09
C ARG A 368 -17.22 5.60 19.31
N ASN A 369 -16.33 6.10 18.46
CA ASN A 369 -16.66 7.22 17.57
C ASN A 369 -17.71 6.80 16.53
N ALA A 370 -17.60 5.61 15.93
CA ALA A 370 -18.61 5.12 15.00
C ALA A 370 -20.00 5.05 15.66
N ILE A 371 -20.12 4.50 16.87
CA ILE A 371 -21.40 4.46 17.61
C ILE A 371 -21.96 5.86 17.87
N SER A 372 -21.12 6.86 18.17
CA SER A 372 -21.60 8.21 18.49
C SER A 372 -22.10 8.99 17.27
N TYR A 373 -21.67 8.61 16.06
CA TYR A 373 -22.13 9.22 14.79
C TYR A 373 -23.15 8.36 14.03
N ALA A 374 -23.42 7.13 14.48
CA ALA A 374 -24.38 6.26 13.82
C ALA A 374 -25.79 6.84 13.93
N ASP A 375 -26.51 6.79 12.82
CA ASP A 375 -27.80 7.45 12.60
C ASP A 375 -29.00 6.52 12.79
N ASP A 376 -28.78 5.20 12.78
CA ASP A 376 -29.82 4.20 13.00
C ASP A 376 -29.37 3.04 13.91
N ALA A 377 -30.36 2.28 14.40
CA ALA A 377 -30.14 1.15 15.30
C ALA A 377 -29.36 0.01 14.64
N CYS A 378 -29.56 -0.25 13.34
CA CYS A 378 -28.87 -1.32 12.63
C CYS A 378 -27.36 -1.04 12.50
N ASN A 379 -26.99 0.21 12.23
CA ASN A 379 -25.62 0.68 12.16
C ASN A 379 -24.95 0.61 13.53
N ILE A 380 -25.64 1.04 14.59
CA ILE A 380 -25.17 0.86 15.97
C ILE A 380 -24.93 -0.62 16.28
N ALA A 381 -25.85 -1.50 15.89
CA ALA A 381 -25.77 -2.93 16.15
C ALA A 381 -24.53 -3.56 15.46
N ARG A 382 -24.28 -3.20 14.20
CA ARG A 382 -23.11 -3.69 13.45
C ARG A 382 -21.80 -3.23 14.09
N VAL A 383 -21.69 -1.96 14.46
CA VAL A 383 -20.47 -1.44 15.10
C VAL A 383 -20.26 -2.09 16.47
N LYS A 384 -21.33 -2.36 17.23
CA LYS A 384 -21.23 -3.09 18.50
C LYS A 384 -20.72 -4.51 18.31
N TYR A 385 -21.17 -5.21 17.27
CA TYR A 385 -20.63 -6.51 16.89
C TYR A 385 -19.12 -6.44 16.60
N ASP A 386 -18.68 -5.51 15.75
CA ASP A 386 -17.26 -5.38 15.41
C ASP A 386 -16.38 -4.99 16.61
N ASN A 387 -16.91 -4.15 17.50
CA ASN A 387 -16.28 -3.80 18.77
C ASN A 387 -16.18 -5.02 19.71
N ALA A 388 -17.22 -5.85 19.77
CA ALA A 388 -17.20 -7.08 20.56
C ALA A 388 -16.15 -8.08 20.07
N CYS A 389 -15.95 -8.21 18.75
CA CYS A 389 -14.86 -9.02 18.20
C CYS A 389 -13.48 -8.52 18.67
N ALA A 390 -13.26 -7.19 18.70
CA ALA A 390 -12.01 -6.64 19.24
C ALA A 390 -11.83 -6.95 20.74
N LEU A 391 -12.89 -6.82 21.53
CA LEU A 391 -12.86 -7.17 22.96
C LEU A 391 -12.60 -8.66 23.20
N GLN A 392 -13.16 -9.54 22.36
CA GLN A 392 -12.89 -10.98 22.39
C GLN A 392 -11.41 -11.25 22.20
N GLU A 393 -10.76 -10.63 21.20
CA GLU A 393 -9.33 -10.82 20.91
C GLU A 393 -8.44 -10.33 22.06
N MET A 394 -8.92 -9.38 22.86
CA MET A 394 -8.29 -8.93 24.10
C MET A 394 -8.63 -9.77 25.34
N SER A 395 -9.35 -10.88 25.17
CA SER A 395 -9.86 -11.73 26.25
C SER A 395 -10.82 -11.04 27.24
N ARG A 396 -11.45 -9.93 26.83
CA ARG A 396 -12.46 -9.19 27.62
C ARG A 396 -13.85 -9.76 27.33
N TYR A 397 -14.04 -11.04 27.65
CA TYR A 397 -15.21 -11.81 27.22
C TYR A 397 -16.53 -11.29 27.76
N ASP A 398 -16.58 -10.83 29.03
CA ASP A 398 -17.80 -10.29 29.62
C ASP A 398 -18.31 -9.06 28.87
N GLU A 399 -17.42 -8.11 28.58
CA GLU A 399 -17.77 -6.90 27.84
C GLU A 399 -18.11 -7.21 26.37
N ALA A 400 -17.44 -8.19 25.76
CA ALA A 400 -17.80 -8.66 24.42
C ALA A 400 -19.23 -9.26 24.41
N ILE A 401 -19.58 -10.09 25.40
CA ILE A 401 -20.91 -10.69 25.53
C ILE A 401 -21.98 -9.61 25.72
N GLU A 402 -21.73 -8.61 26.57
CA GLU A 402 -22.63 -7.48 26.77
C GLU A 402 -22.91 -6.76 25.45
N LEU A 403 -21.87 -6.40 24.69
CA LEU A 403 -22.02 -5.73 23.40
C LEU A 403 -22.73 -6.60 22.35
N LEU A 404 -22.49 -7.90 22.34
CA LEU A 404 -23.17 -8.82 21.42
C LEU A 404 -24.67 -8.93 21.74
N HIS A 405 -25.06 -8.99 23.01
CA HIS A 405 -26.48 -8.95 23.38
C HIS A 405 -27.13 -7.61 23.04
N GLU A 406 -26.43 -6.50 23.26
CA GLU A 406 -26.90 -5.20 22.80
C GLU A 406 -27.06 -5.19 21.27
N ALA A 407 -26.11 -5.75 20.51
CA ALA A 407 -26.23 -5.85 19.05
C ALA A 407 -27.48 -6.65 18.61
N LEU A 408 -27.87 -7.71 19.32
CA LEU A 408 -29.13 -8.43 19.04
C LEU A 408 -30.38 -7.56 19.25
N VAL A 409 -30.36 -6.69 20.26
CA VAL A 409 -31.47 -5.79 20.58
C VAL A 409 -31.58 -4.67 19.54
N TYR A 410 -30.46 -3.99 19.25
CA TYR A 410 -30.45 -2.90 18.25
C TYR A 410 -30.69 -3.42 16.82
N GLY A 411 -30.22 -4.63 16.51
CA GLY A 411 -30.34 -5.27 15.20
C GLY A 411 -31.52 -6.25 15.08
N GLU A 412 -32.63 -6.03 15.80
CA GLU A 412 -33.73 -7.00 15.86
C GLU A 412 -34.27 -7.40 14.47
N GLY A 413 -34.30 -6.47 13.52
CA GLY A 413 -34.74 -6.71 12.14
C GLY A 413 -33.68 -7.30 11.20
N ASP A 414 -32.39 -7.31 11.58
CA ASP A 414 -31.30 -7.75 10.72
C ASP A 414 -30.95 -9.21 10.99
N ILE A 415 -31.50 -10.09 10.16
CA ILE A 415 -31.29 -11.53 10.29
C ILE A 415 -29.83 -11.95 10.04
N ARG A 416 -29.10 -11.22 9.18
CA ARG A 416 -27.70 -11.53 8.86
C ARG A 416 -26.82 -11.21 10.05
N LEU A 417 -27.01 -10.02 10.62
CA LEU A 417 -26.32 -9.60 11.84
C LEU A 417 -26.62 -10.55 13.00
N LYS A 418 -27.88 -10.98 13.19
CA LYS A 418 -28.23 -11.96 14.22
C LYS A 418 -27.43 -13.26 14.06
N MET A 419 -27.31 -13.79 12.84
CA MET A 419 -26.50 -14.99 12.59
C MET A 419 -25.02 -14.76 12.92
N ASP A 420 -24.45 -13.60 12.55
CA ASP A 420 -23.08 -13.23 12.93
C ASP A 420 -22.91 -13.19 14.45
N VAL A 421 -23.83 -12.53 15.15
CA VAL A 421 -23.79 -12.37 16.60
C VAL A 421 -23.91 -13.72 17.33
N TYR A 422 -24.83 -14.61 16.92
CA TYR A 422 -24.94 -15.93 17.53
C TYR A 422 -23.70 -16.79 17.29
N GLN A 423 -23.06 -16.66 16.12
CA GLN A 423 -21.80 -17.34 15.82
C GLN A 423 -20.66 -16.85 16.72
N GLU A 424 -20.57 -15.54 16.95
CA GLU A 424 -19.56 -14.97 17.84
C GLU A 424 -19.86 -15.23 19.32
N LEU A 425 -21.12 -15.16 19.76
CA LEU A 425 -21.51 -15.55 21.12
C LEU A 425 -21.14 -17.01 21.42
N LEU A 426 -21.39 -17.92 20.48
CA LEU A 426 -20.97 -19.31 20.58
C LEU A 426 -19.46 -19.40 20.89
N TRP A 427 -18.65 -18.66 20.13
CA TRP A 427 -17.19 -18.65 20.28
C TRP A 427 -16.72 -18.00 21.57
N VAL A 428 -17.26 -16.83 21.93
CA VAL A 428 -16.89 -16.10 23.14
C VAL A 428 -17.26 -16.89 24.40
N TYR A 429 -18.44 -17.51 24.44
CA TYR A 429 -18.82 -18.38 25.57
C TYR A 429 -17.92 -19.62 25.67
N TYR A 430 -17.54 -20.22 24.53
CA TYR A 430 -16.57 -21.32 24.52
C TYR A 430 -15.22 -20.87 25.12
N LEU A 431 -14.67 -19.73 24.67
CA LEU A 431 -13.41 -19.19 25.18
C LEU A 431 -13.46 -18.85 26.68
N LYS A 432 -14.63 -18.39 27.16
CA LYS A 432 -14.88 -18.13 28.58
C LYS A 432 -15.05 -19.42 29.41
N GLY A 433 -15.27 -20.56 28.76
CA GLY A 433 -15.53 -21.86 29.40
C GLY A 433 -17.01 -22.11 29.75
N ASP A 434 -17.93 -21.27 29.29
CA ASP A 434 -19.37 -21.47 29.46
C ASP A 434 -19.92 -22.36 28.32
N ILE A 435 -19.65 -23.65 28.46
CA ILE A 435 -19.97 -24.68 27.47
C ILE A 435 -21.48 -24.85 27.27
N GLU A 436 -22.31 -24.54 28.27
CA GLU A 436 -23.77 -24.63 28.18
C GLU A 436 -24.31 -23.52 27.28
N ARG A 437 -23.95 -22.26 27.56
CA ARG A 437 -24.39 -21.13 26.72
C ARG A 437 -23.81 -21.22 25.32
N SER A 438 -22.57 -21.68 25.16
CA SER A 438 -22.00 -21.92 23.83
C SER A 438 -22.88 -22.86 23.00
N GLN A 439 -23.38 -23.96 23.58
CA GLN A 439 -24.31 -24.87 22.89
C GLN A 439 -25.68 -24.27 22.63
N GLN A 440 -26.22 -23.46 23.54
CA GLN A 440 -27.47 -22.76 23.26
C GLN A 440 -27.35 -21.92 21.98
N ASN A 441 -26.20 -21.26 21.77
CA ASN A 441 -25.95 -20.48 20.56
C ASN A 441 -25.77 -21.34 19.29
N VAL A 442 -25.30 -22.60 19.40
CA VAL A 442 -25.33 -23.57 18.28
C VAL A 442 -26.77 -23.78 17.81
N GLU A 443 -27.69 -24.06 18.74
CA GLU A 443 -29.09 -24.31 18.40
C GLU A 443 -29.78 -23.06 17.84
N GLN A 444 -29.51 -21.89 18.43
CA GLN A 444 -30.05 -20.61 17.92
C GLN A 444 -29.57 -20.33 16.49
N LEU A 445 -28.25 -20.41 16.24
CA LEU A 445 -27.72 -20.17 14.90
C LEU A 445 -28.27 -21.17 13.89
N LYS A 446 -28.37 -22.45 14.27
CA LYS A 446 -28.95 -23.50 13.44
C LYS A 446 -30.41 -23.22 13.07
N GLU A 447 -31.26 -22.87 14.05
CA GLU A 447 -32.66 -22.52 13.80
C GLU A 447 -32.78 -21.34 12.84
N LEU A 448 -31.92 -20.32 12.99
CA LEU A 448 -31.92 -19.17 12.09
C LEU A 448 -31.54 -19.55 10.66
N ILE A 449 -30.49 -20.37 10.48
CA ILE A 449 -30.06 -20.80 9.15
C ILE A 449 -31.14 -21.65 8.47
N GLU A 450 -31.79 -22.56 9.22
CA GLU A 450 -32.87 -23.41 8.70
C GLU A 450 -34.13 -22.61 8.36
N ARG A 451 -34.51 -21.63 9.20
CA ARG A 451 -35.72 -20.83 8.99
C ARG A 451 -35.56 -19.77 7.90
N TYR A 452 -34.37 -19.18 7.77
CA TYR A 452 -34.14 -18.02 6.90
C TYR A 452 -33.13 -18.29 5.79
N GLY A 453 -32.74 -19.53 5.54
CA GLY A 453 -31.82 -19.88 4.45
C GLY A 453 -32.33 -19.41 3.07
N ASP A 454 -33.64 -19.47 2.84
CA ASP A 454 -34.26 -19.10 1.56
C ASP A 454 -34.16 -17.60 1.23
N VAL A 455 -33.91 -16.72 2.23
CA VAL A 455 -33.72 -15.27 2.00
C VAL A 455 -32.25 -14.88 1.82
N LEU A 456 -31.35 -15.85 1.89
CA LEU A 456 -29.91 -15.68 1.69
C LEU A 456 -29.51 -16.24 0.32
N SER A 457 -28.36 -15.84 -0.20
CA SER A 457 -27.80 -16.51 -1.38
C SER A 457 -27.31 -17.91 -1.00
N GLY A 458 -27.27 -18.84 -1.95
CA GLY A 458 -26.77 -20.21 -1.70
C GLY A 458 -25.35 -20.21 -1.09
N ASP A 459 -24.47 -19.35 -1.59
CA ASP A 459 -23.11 -19.20 -1.06
C ASP A 459 -23.10 -18.65 0.38
N GLU A 460 -24.02 -17.76 0.72
CA GLU A 460 -24.17 -17.20 2.06
C GLU A 460 -24.64 -18.28 3.04
N VAL A 461 -25.67 -19.06 2.68
CA VAL A 461 -26.15 -20.20 3.48
C VAL A 461 -25.03 -21.20 3.74
N GLU A 462 -24.29 -21.57 2.70
CA GLU A 462 -23.16 -22.49 2.83
C GLU A 462 -22.08 -21.93 3.76
N ARG A 463 -21.74 -20.64 3.65
CA ARG A 463 -20.75 -20.00 4.54
C ARG A 463 -21.20 -20.03 6.00
N ARG A 464 -22.48 -19.81 6.27
CA ARG A 464 -23.06 -19.87 7.63
C ARG A 464 -22.99 -21.28 8.21
N TRP A 465 -23.35 -22.30 7.42
CA TRP A 465 -23.19 -23.70 7.83
C TRP A 465 -21.73 -24.07 8.09
N ALA A 466 -20.80 -23.63 7.23
CA ALA A 466 -19.38 -23.92 7.41
C ALA A 466 -18.81 -23.31 8.71
N GLY A 467 -19.21 -22.08 9.04
CA GLY A 467 -18.86 -21.41 10.29
C GLY A 467 -19.46 -22.10 11.52
N LEU A 468 -20.73 -22.48 11.45
CA LEU A 468 -21.40 -23.25 12.51
C LEU A 468 -20.69 -24.59 12.75
N TYR A 469 -20.46 -25.39 11.71
CA TYR A 469 -19.82 -26.70 11.81
C TYR A 469 -18.38 -26.63 12.34
N ASP A 470 -17.62 -25.60 11.97
CA ASP A 470 -16.28 -25.37 12.53
C ASP A 470 -16.34 -25.22 14.06
N ARG A 471 -17.15 -24.26 14.51
CA ARG A 471 -17.23 -23.92 15.94
C ARG A 471 -17.91 -25.02 16.76
N SER A 472 -18.97 -25.63 16.24
CA SER A 472 -19.66 -26.73 16.93
C SER A 472 -18.79 -27.98 17.00
N GLY A 473 -17.97 -28.24 15.97
CA GLY A 473 -17.01 -29.34 15.97
C GLY A 473 -16.00 -29.20 17.10
N ILE A 474 -15.46 -27.98 17.29
CA ILE A 474 -14.57 -27.67 18.41
C ILE A 474 -15.26 -27.93 19.77
N LEU A 475 -16.51 -27.46 19.91
CA LEU A 475 -17.31 -27.62 21.12
C LEU A 475 -17.58 -29.10 21.46
N LYS A 476 -17.91 -29.92 20.45
CA LYS A 476 -18.09 -31.38 20.62
C LYS A 476 -16.81 -32.06 21.08
N GLY A 477 -15.68 -31.69 20.47
CA GLY A 477 -14.38 -32.22 20.85
C GLY A 477 -14.02 -31.91 22.30
N HIS A 478 -14.30 -30.69 22.76
CA HIS A 478 -14.11 -30.29 24.16
C HIS A 478 -14.98 -31.11 25.14
N ARG A 479 -16.15 -31.60 24.70
CA ARG A 479 -17.01 -32.49 25.49
C ARG A 479 -16.62 -33.97 25.41
N GLY A 480 -15.56 -34.30 24.67
CA GLY A 480 -15.08 -35.67 24.47
C GLY A 480 -15.72 -36.41 23.29
N ASP A 481 -16.65 -35.80 22.55
CA ASP A 481 -17.18 -36.37 21.31
C ASP A 481 -16.23 -36.08 20.14
N ILE A 482 -15.11 -36.81 20.12
CA ILE A 482 -14.06 -36.64 19.10
C ILE A 482 -14.57 -37.07 17.71
N ALA A 483 -15.41 -38.10 17.64
CA ALA A 483 -15.95 -38.59 16.38
C ALA A 483 -16.89 -37.55 15.74
N GLY A 484 -17.82 -36.99 16.53
CA GLY A 484 -18.69 -35.92 16.08
C GLY A 484 -17.96 -34.63 15.75
N ALA A 485 -16.88 -34.31 16.46
CA ALA A 485 -16.01 -33.17 16.14
C ALA A 485 -15.40 -33.29 14.74
N ILE A 486 -14.78 -34.44 14.44
CA ILE A 486 -14.17 -34.70 13.13
C ILE A 486 -15.23 -34.69 12.01
N GLU A 487 -16.43 -35.21 12.26
CA GLU A 487 -17.52 -35.20 11.28
C GLU A 487 -17.94 -33.78 10.92
N GLU A 488 -18.15 -32.90 11.91
CA GLU A 488 -18.54 -31.50 11.66
C GLU A 488 -17.42 -30.71 10.98
N LEU A 489 -16.17 -30.86 11.43
CA LEU A 489 -15.03 -30.21 10.79
C LEU A 489 -14.87 -30.66 9.33
N LYS A 490 -15.17 -31.92 8.99
CA LYS A 490 -15.17 -32.38 7.59
C LYS A 490 -16.26 -31.72 6.75
N LYS A 491 -17.47 -31.52 7.30
CA LYS A 491 -18.54 -30.77 6.62
C LYS A 491 -18.11 -29.32 6.36
N SER A 492 -17.51 -28.66 7.34
CA SER A 492 -16.95 -27.31 7.18
C SER A 492 -15.84 -27.28 6.11
N LEU A 493 -14.93 -28.26 6.14
CA LEU A 493 -13.84 -28.39 5.16
C LEU A 493 -14.34 -28.50 3.71
N GLU A 494 -15.37 -29.32 3.47
CA GLU A 494 -15.95 -29.50 2.14
C GLU A 494 -16.54 -28.20 1.59
N ILE A 495 -17.24 -27.44 2.44
CA ILE A 495 -17.82 -26.16 2.05
C ILE A 495 -16.72 -25.13 1.77
N TYR A 496 -15.74 -24.96 2.66
CA TYR A 496 -14.67 -23.99 2.45
C TYR A 496 -13.81 -24.30 1.23
N LYS A 497 -13.61 -25.59 0.89
CA LYS A 497 -12.98 -25.98 -0.38
C LYS A 497 -13.82 -25.57 -1.58
N LYS A 498 -15.13 -25.81 -1.56
CA LYS A 498 -16.04 -25.42 -2.64
C LYS A 498 -16.03 -23.90 -2.86
N GLN A 499 -15.93 -23.13 -1.77
CA GLN A 499 -15.86 -21.67 -1.79
C GLN A 499 -14.46 -21.11 -2.13
N ASN A 500 -13.46 -21.97 -2.37
CA ASN A 500 -12.05 -21.59 -2.53
C ASN A 500 -11.50 -20.75 -1.36
N ASN A 501 -12.06 -20.90 -0.15
CA ASN A 501 -11.57 -20.19 1.04
C ASN A 501 -10.37 -20.92 1.64
N ILE A 502 -9.22 -20.80 0.97
CA ILE A 502 -7.98 -21.50 1.30
C ILE A 502 -7.48 -21.19 2.73
N ASN A 503 -7.68 -19.96 3.21
CA ASN A 503 -7.38 -19.55 4.58
C ASN A 503 -8.13 -20.43 5.61
N LYS A 504 -9.44 -20.60 5.43
CA LYS A 504 -10.24 -21.43 6.32
C LYS A 504 -9.94 -22.92 6.14
N VAL A 505 -9.65 -23.38 4.92
CA VAL A 505 -9.25 -24.78 4.68
C VAL A 505 -8.03 -25.18 5.50
N ALA A 506 -7.00 -24.32 5.59
CA ALA A 506 -5.82 -24.57 6.42
C ALA A 506 -6.19 -24.69 7.91
N VAL A 507 -6.96 -23.74 8.43
CA VAL A 507 -7.44 -23.76 9.82
C VAL A 507 -8.19 -25.05 10.14
N ILE A 508 -9.11 -25.49 9.27
CA ILE A 508 -9.87 -26.72 9.50
C ILE A 508 -8.99 -27.96 9.45
N TYR A 509 -7.98 -28.03 8.57
CA TYR A 509 -7.02 -29.14 8.61
C TYR A 509 -6.27 -29.20 9.93
N ASN A 510 -5.82 -28.06 10.45
CA ASN A 510 -5.15 -27.99 11.74
C ASN A 510 -6.08 -28.47 12.88
N ASN A 511 -7.33 -27.99 12.90
CA ASN A 511 -8.34 -28.41 13.89
C ASN A 511 -8.61 -29.93 13.82
N ILE A 512 -8.79 -30.51 12.63
CA ILE A 512 -8.97 -31.97 12.45
C ILE A 512 -7.74 -32.72 12.96
N ALA A 513 -6.54 -32.20 12.71
CA ALA A 513 -5.30 -32.83 13.13
C ALA A 513 -5.21 -32.97 14.65
N THR A 514 -5.57 -31.91 15.39
CA THR A 514 -5.62 -31.93 16.86
C THR A 514 -6.48 -33.09 17.37
N TYR A 515 -7.63 -33.34 16.75
CA TYR A 515 -8.51 -34.43 17.14
C TYR A 515 -8.00 -35.81 16.75
N TYR A 516 -7.25 -35.96 15.65
CA TYR A 516 -6.53 -37.20 15.37
C TYR A 516 -5.42 -37.46 16.40
N GLY A 517 -4.72 -36.43 16.86
CA GLY A 517 -3.73 -36.53 17.93
C GLY A 517 -4.34 -37.03 19.24
N TYR A 518 -5.51 -36.52 19.63
CA TYR A 518 -6.26 -37.02 20.80
C TYR A 518 -6.69 -38.49 20.68
N GLN A 519 -6.84 -39.02 19.46
CA GLN A 519 -7.09 -40.46 19.23
C GLN A 519 -5.80 -41.30 19.17
N GLY A 520 -4.62 -40.69 19.32
CA GLY A 520 -3.32 -41.35 19.12
C GLY A 520 -3.02 -41.69 17.66
N ARG A 521 -3.77 -41.13 16.71
CA ARG A 521 -3.60 -41.36 15.26
C ARG A 521 -2.56 -40.39 14.70
N LEU A 522 -1.33 -40.50 15.20
CA LEU A 522 -0.24 -39.55 14.95
C LEU A 522 0.14 -39.45 13.45
N SER A 523 -0.03 -40.51 12.66
CA SER A 523 0.20 -40.47 11.21
C SER A 523 -0.84 -39.61 10.48
N ASP A 524 -2.11 -39.69 10.90
CA ASP A 524 -3.20 -38.92 10.31
C ASP A 524 -3.14 -37.46 10.75
N GLU A 525 -2.79 -37.21 12.02
CA GLU A 525 -2.48 -35.89 12.56
C GLU A 525 -1.39 -35.21 11.71
N LEU A 526 -0.22 -35.85 11.57
CA LEU A 526 0.89 -35.28 10.81
C LEU A 526 0.53 -35.05 9.33
N SER A 527 -0.30 -35.91 8.73
CA SER A 527 -0.79 -35.73 7.37
C SER A 527 -1.64 -34.47 7.22
N MET A 528 -2.56 -34.23 8.17
CA MET A 528 -3.41 -33.03 8.15
C MET A 528 -2.61 -31.77 8.46
N LEU A 529 -1.67 -31.81 9.42
CA LEU A 529 -0.79 -30.68 9.73
C LEU A 529 0.08 -30.28 8.54
N LYS A 530 0.63 -31.26 7.80
CA LYS A 530 1.41 -30.97 6.57
C LYS A 530 0.56 -30.28 5.51
N ARG A 531 -0.71 -30.67 5.33
CA ARG A 531 -1.63 -29.99 4.41
C ARG A 531 -1.97 -28.58 4.87
N SER A 532 -2.17 -28.38 6.18
CA SER A 532 -2.34 -27.04 6.75
C SER A 532 -1.10 -26.19 6.49
N LEU A 533 0.10 -26.73 6.74
CA LEU A 533 1.36 -26.03 6.58
C LEU A 533 1.63 -25.66 5.12
N GLU A 534 1.44 -26.58 4.19
CA GLU A 534 1.63 -26.32 2.76
C GLU A 534 0.72 -25.18 2.27
N ILE A 535 -0.54 -25.17 2.71
CA ILE A 535 -1.44 -24.07 2.43
C ILE A 535 -0.93 -22.81 3.14
N ASP A 536 -0.72 -22.85 4.45
CA ASP A 536 -0.28 -21.71 5.27
C ASP A 536 1.06 -21.11 4.84
N GLU A 537 1.94 -21.85 4.17
CA GLU A 537 3.19 -21.35 3.58
C GLU A 537 2.93 -20.71 2.22
N LYS A 538 2.09 -21.35 1.38
CA LYS A 538 1.68 -20.82 0.07
C LYS A 538 0.83 -19.56 0.17
N ILE A 539 0.00 -19.48 1.22
CA ILE A 539 -0.79 -18.32 1.62
C ILE A 539 -0.18 -17.61 2.82
N GLY A 540 1.04 -18.01 3.28
CA GLY A 540 2.02 -17.37 4.22
C GLY A 540 1.44 -16.63 5.41
N ARG A 541 0.34 -17.18 5.89
CA ARG A 541 -0.35 -16.82 7.11
C ARG A 541 0.57 -17.17 8.28
N ARG A 542 1.47 -16.26 8.65
CA ARG A 542 2.53 -16.51 9.65
C ARG A 542 2.03 -17.09 10.97
N LEU A 543 0.87 -16.61 11.43
CA LEU A 543 0.24 -17.16 12.64
C LEU A 543 -0.16 -18.64 12.43
N GLY A 544 -0.70 -18.97 11.27
CA GLY A 544 -1.02 -20.33 10.85
C GLY A 544 0.21 -21.24 10.78
N ILE A 545 1.28 -20.75 10.17
CA ILE A 545 2.58 -21.42 10.12
C ILE A 545 3.09 -21.71 11.55
N ALA A 546 3.12 -20.71 12.42
CA ALA A 546 3.59 -20.85 13.80
C ALA A 546 2.76 -21.86 14.60
N VAL A 547 1.43 -21.78 14.52
CA VAL A 547 0.50 -22.72 15.17
C VAL A 547 0.67 -24.14 14.61
N THR A 548 0.86 -24.28 13.30
CA THR A 548 1.04 -25.59 12.66
C THR A 548 2.38 -26.22 13.03
N TYR A 549 3.48 -25.45 13.05
CA TYR A 549 4.78 -25.94 13.54
C TYR A 549 4.71 -26.34 15.02
N TYR A 550 4.04 -25.55 15.86
CA TYR A 550 3.81 -25.91 17.26
C TYR A 550 3.12 -27.28 17.39
N ASN A 551 2.04 -27.52 16.63
CA ASN A 551 1.32 -28.79 16.64
C ASN A 551 2.15 -29.94 16.04
N ILE A 552 2.94 -29.70 15.00
CA ILE A 552 3.86 -30.70 14.43
C ILE A 552 4.91 -31.10 15.47
N GLY A 553 5.49 -30.14 16.19
CA GLY A 553 6.44 -30.38 17.26
C GLY A 553 5.83 -31.24 18.38
N LEU A 554 4.60 -30.92 18.81
CA LEU A 554 3.86 -31.75 19.77
C LEU A 554 3.66 -33.19 19.25
N CYS A 555 3.25 -33.36 18.00
CA CYS A 555 3.09 -34.68 17.38
C CYS A 555 4.41 -35.47 17.37
N TYR A 556 5.55 -34.86 17.04
CA TYR A 556 6.85 -35.53 17.07
C TYR A 556 7.33 -35.87 18.48
N ARG A 557 6.99 -35.06 19.49
CA ARG A 557 7.23 -35.42 20.91
C ARG A 557 6.48 -36.68 21.30
N PHE A 558 5.23 -36.84 20.86
CA PHE A 558 4.46 -38.07 21.09
C PHE A 558 5.02 -39.28 20.32
N LEU A 559 5.65 -39.05 19.16
CA LEU A 559 6.40 -40.08 18.40
C LEU A 559 7.79 -40.39 18.97
N ASN A 560 8.21 -39.68 20.02
CA ASN A 560 9.55 -39.77 20.63
C ASN A 560 10.71 -39.45 19.65
N ASP A 561 10.45 -38.62 18.64
CA ASP A 561 11.45 -38.11 17.69
C ASP A 561 11.84 -36.69 18.10
N LEU A 562 12.71 -36.58 19.12
CA LEU A 562 13.10 -35.31 19.74
C LEU A 562 13.97 -34.42 18.85
N GLU A 563 14.52 -34.94 17.75
CA GLU A 563 15.31 -34.17 16.80
C GLU A 563 14.41 -33.40 15.83
N LYS A 564 13.24 -33.97 15.48
CA LYS A 564 12.24 -33.32 14.63
C LYS A 564 11.24 -32.46 15.41
N ALA A 565 11.06 -32.74 16.70
CA ALA A 565 10.24 -31.96 17.61
C ALA A 565 10.91 -30.65 18.03
#